data_AF-A0A520YRR2-F1
#
_entry.id   AF-A0A520YRR2-F1
#
_cell.length_a   1.000
_cell.length_b   1.000
_cell.length_c   1.000
_cell.angle_alpha   90.00
_cell.angle_beta   90.00
_cell.angle_gamma   90.00
#
_symmetry.space_group_name_H-M   'P 1'
#
loop_
_entity.id
_entity.type
_entity.pdbx_description
1 polymer ?
#
loop_
_entity_poly.entity_id
_entity_poly.type
_entity_poly.pdbx_seq_one_letter_code
_entity_poly.pdbx_strand_id
1 'polypeptide(L)'
;VGGAEFKDVTSEVAPMLADLVMVTDAVWSDYDSDGWLDLLVTGEWMPLTILKNNNGNFENKTEFYGLQDSTGWWFSIQEGDFDEDGDMDYIAGNLGLNYKYKANQKESFDIYYNDFDRSGTSDIVLSYFNGGKKYPLRGRECSSQQMPGIKKKFEDYASFSTATLEDVYTEEYLEESLHYQITSFASIYLENTGDGFERHPLPNMAQLSSINQILVDDFNKDLHLDLLIVGNLYSSEVETPRNDASNGLYLIGDGKGGFEPVTNFESGLFAPGDVKDMGRISIKGQPYILVAKNSDYVQLIKVNSSEKNEVAALHRK
;
A
#
# COMPACT_ATOMS: atom_id res chain seq x y z
N VAL A 1 30.21 30.76 11.05
CA VAL A 1 29.27 29.81 10.41
C VAL A 1 29.57 28.46 11.02
N GLY A 2 28.86 28.08 12.09
CA GLY A 2 28.96 26.73 12.65
C GLY A 2 28.03 25.85 11.84
N GLY A 3 28.59 24.97 11.00
CA GLY A 3 27.80 24.03 10.23
C GLY A 3 27.29 22.93 11.17
N ALA A 4 26.00 22.60 11.08
CA ALA A 4 25.51 21.36 11.65
C ALA A 4 26.20 20.20 10.92
N GLU A 5 26.74 19.26 11.69
CA GLU A 5 27.29 18.01 11.18
C GLU A 5 26.25 16.92 11.40
N PHE A 6 25.81 16.30 10.31
CA PHE A 6 24.92 15.13 10.37
C PHE A 6 25.78 13.88 10.48
N LYS A 7 25.49 13.03 11.46
CA LYS A 7 26.11 11.71 11.64
C LYS A 7 25.05 10.65 11.40
N ASP A 8 25.36 9.65 10.57
CA ASP A 8 24.55 8.44 10.49
C ASP A 8 24.73 7.62 11.78
N VAL A 9 23.63 7.42 12.49
CA VAL A 9 23.56 6.65 13.74
C VAL A 9 22.60 5.47 13.63
N THR A 10 22.15 5.12 12.43
CA THR A 10 21.12 4.09 12.19
C THR A 10 21.46 2.76 12.87
N SER A 11 22.70 2.29 12.72
CA SER A 11 23.14 1.04 13.36
C SER A 11 23.19 1.10 14.89
N GLU A 12 23.28 2.30 15.46
CA GLU A 12 23.34 2.51 16.91
C GLU A 12 21.93 2.59 17.52
N VAL A 13 21.01 3.29 16.85
CA VAL A 13 19.70 3.64 17.44
C VAL A 13 18.51 2.92 16.84
N ALA A 14 18.61 2.47 15.59
CA ALA A 14 17.51 1.82 14.87
C ALA A 14 18.04 0.75 13.88
N PRO A 15 18.81 -0.26 14.35
CA PRO A 15 19.44 -1.25 13.47
C PRO A 15 18.43 -2.06 12.65
N MET A 16 17.21 -2.25 13.16
CA MET A 16 16.11 -2.93 12.46
C MET A 16 15.69 -2.24 11.16
N LEU A 17 16.02 -0.96 10.95
CA LEU A 17 15.75 -0.27 9.68
C LEU A 17 16.51 -0.92 8.51
N ALA A 18 17.63 -1.58 8.76
CA ALA A 18 18.39 -2.30 7.74
C ALA A 18 17.68 -3.57 7.25
N ASP A 19 16.74 -4.11 8.04
CA ASP A 19 15.99 -5.32 7.74
C ASP A 19 14.62 -5.04 7.10
N LEU A 20 14.22 -3.76 6.99
CA LEU A 20 13.01 -3.38 6.29
C LEU A 20 13.14 -3.67 4.78
N VAL A 21 12.04 -4.12 4.18
CA VAL A 21 12.00 -4.62 2.81
C VAL A 21 11.84 -3.45 1.82
N MET A 22 10.71 -3.37 1.10
CA MET A 22 10.48 -2.35 0.07
C MET A 22 9.60 -1.24 0.65
N VAL A 23 10.20 -0.41 1.51
CA VAL A 23 9.51 0.73 2.13
C VAL A 23 8.98 1.69 1.06
N THR A 24 7.70 2.04 1.17
CA THR A 24 7.02 2.97 0.27
C THR A 24 6.64 4.26 0.95
N ASP A 25 6.27 4.21 2.23
CA ASP A 25 5.82 5.38 2.98
C ASP A 25 6.00 5.19 4.49
N ALA A 26 6.05 6.30 5.23
CA ALA A 26 6.15 6.29 6.68
C ALA A 26 5.59 7.58 7.29
N VAL A 27 5.02 7.46 8.49
CA VAL A 27 4.57 8.60 9.30
C VAL A 27 5.25 8.60 10.66
N TRP A 28 5.63 9.79 11.10
CA TRP A 28 6.05 10.03 12.48
C TRP A 28 4.81 10.31 13.32
N SER A 29 4.59 9.52 14.36
CA SER A 29 3.38 9.62 15.17
C SER A 29 3.67 9.30 16.63
N ASP A 30 2.97 9.95 17.56
CA ASP A 30 3.01 9.65 19.00
C ASP A 30 1.85 8.71 19.34
N TYR A 31 1.96 7.45 18.87
CA TYR A 31 0.81 6.54 18.84
C TYR A 31 0.36 6.08 20.23
N ASP A 32 1.27 6.09 21.21
CA ASP A 32 0.98 5.71 22.59
C ASP A 32 0.92 6.89 23.56
N SER A 33 0.93 8.12 23.03
CA SER A 33 0.80 9.37 23.78
C SER A 33 1.86 9.53 24.88
N ASP A 34 3.06 8.96 24.70
CA ASP A 34 4.18 9.12 25.64
C ASP A 34 4.98 10.42 25.41
N GLY A 35 4.65 11.17 24.35
CA GLY A 35 5.24 12.46 24.00
C GLY A 35 6.47 12.33 23.11
N TRP A 36 6.85 11.12 22.70
CA TRP A 36 7.90 10.88 21.73
C TRP A 36 7.30 10.44 20.40
N LEU A 37 7.85 10.97 19.29
CA LEU A 37 7.44 10.51 17.97
C LEU A 37 8.06 9.14 17.70
N ASP A 38 7.19 8.18 17.46
CA ASP A 38 7.44 6.85 16.92
C ASP A 38 7.38 6.87 15.39
N LEU A 39 7.73 5.74 14.77
CA LEU A 39 7.70 5.61 13.32
C LEU A 39 6.82 4.44 12.89
N LEU A 40 5.76 4.73 12.14
CA LEU A 40 4.98 3.73 11.44
C LEU A 40 5.44 3.67 9.98
N VAL A 41 5.76 2.47 9.51
CA VAL A 41 6.34 2.23 8.19
C VAL A 41 5.50 1.25 7.41
N THR A 42 5.32 1.55 6.13
CA THR A 42 4.64 0.68 5.17
C THR A 42 5.51 0.39 3.96
N GLY A 43 5.21 -0.69 3.27
CA GLY A 43 5.94 -1.09 2.08
C GLY A 43 5.35 -2.31 1.39
N GLU A 44 5.98 -2.68 0.27
CA GLU A 44 5.66 -3.89 -0.44
C GLU A 44 6.31 -5.10 0.22
N TRP A 45 5.54 -6.19 0.34
CA TRP A 45 6.00 -7.47 0.89
C TRP A 45 6.49 -7.39 2.34
N MET A 46 5.98 -6.41 3.10
CA MET A 46 6.22 -6.28 4.53
C MET A 46 4.92 -5.98 5.29
N PRO A 47 4.86 -6.32 6.59
CA PRO A 47 3.74 -5.91 7.43
C PRO A 47 3.73 -4.40 7.67
N LEU A 48 2.57 -3.87 8.07
CA LEU A 48 2.51 -2.58 8.74
C LEU A 48 3.43 -2.63 9.95
N THR A 49 4.41 -1.74 9.98
CA THR A 49 5.52 -1.82 10.93
C THR A 49 5.50 -0.67 11.91
N ILE A 50 5.56 -0.97 13.20
CA ILE A 50 5.58 0.04 14.27
C ILE A 50 6.93 -0.01 14.96
N LEU A 51 7.67 1.10 14.90
CA LEU A 51 8.94 1.27 15.58
C LEU A 51 8.76 2.29 16.71
N LYS A 52 8.66 1.79 17.94
CA LYS A 52 8.54 2.61 19.13
C LYS A 52 9.85 3.30 19.46
N ASN A 53 9.82 4.61 19.66
CA ASN A 53 10.91 5.43 20.11
C ASN A 53 11.01 5.42 21.63
N ASN A 54 12.14 4.97 22.16
CA ASN A 54 12.47 5.00 23.57
C ASN A 54 13.63 5.97 23.79
N ASN A 55 13.30 7.27 23.85
CA ASN A 55 14.27 8.35 24.07
C ASN A 55 15.44 8.34 23.06
N GLY A 56 15.11 8.23 21.78
CA GLY A 56 16.05 8.23 20.66
C GLY A 56 16.57 6.85 20.25
N ASN A 57 16.12 5.76 20.88
CA ASN A 57 16.40 4.38 20.44
C ASN A 57 15.10 3.70 20.04
N PHE A 58 15.07 3.07 18.86
CA PHE A 58 13.87 2.46 18.32
C PHE A 58 13.78 0.97 18.67
N GLU A 59 12.57 0.49 18.90
CA GLU A 59 12.25 -0.91 19.11
C GLU A 59 11.11 -1.32 18.15
N ASN A 60 11.24 -2.44 17.46
CA ASN A 60 10.16 -2.95 16.61
C ASN A 60 9.06 -3.59 17.49
N LYS A 61 7.86 -3.01 17.45
CA LYS A 61 6.67 -3.48 18.19
C LYS A 61 5.63 -4.16 17.30
N THR A 62 5.92 -4.40 16.03
CA THR A 62 4.98 -5.02 15.08
C THR A 62 4.39 -6.34 15.56
N GLU A 63 5.24 -7.26 16.03
CA GLU A 63 4.77 -8.57 16.53
C GLU A 63 4.03 -8.44 17.86
N PHE A 64 4.46 -7.52 18.73
CA PHE A 64 3.81 -7.26 20.01
C PHE A 64 2.34 -6.85 19.81
N TYR A 65 2.07 -6.04 18.78
CA TYR A 65 0.72 -5.61 18.42
C TYR A 65 -0.02 -6.56 17.45
N GLY A 66 0.54 -7.74 17.14
CA GLY A 66 -0.14 -8.71 16.28
C GLY A 66 -0.22 -8.30 14.81
N LEU A 67 0.63 -7.38 14.36
CA LEU A 67 0.63 -6.88 12.98
C LEU A 67 1.55 -7.65 12.03
N GLN A 68 2.26 -8.69 12.50
CA GLN A 68 3.17 -9.48 11.69
C GLN A 68 2.49 -10.22 10.51
N ASP A 69 1.18 -10.45 10.59
CA ASP A 69 0.38 -11.07 9.52
C ASP A 69 -0.27 -10.05 8.57
N SER A 70 0.05 -8.76 8.72
CA SER A 70 -0.46 -7.67 7.88
C SER A 70 0.36 -7.42 6.61
N THR A 71 1.17 -8.39 6.18
CA THR A 71 1.98 -8.26 4.96
C THR A 71 1.10 -7.94 3.75
N GLY A 72 1.44 -6.86 3.05
CA GLY A 72 0.66 -6.35 1.93
C GLY A 72 1.52 -5.66 0.88
N TRP A 73 0.86 -5.04 -0.08
CA TRP A 73 1.45 -4.07 -1.00
C TRP A 73 0.96 -2.69 -0.58
N TRP A 74 1.50 -2.25 0.55
CA TRP A 74 1.18 -0.95 1.09
C TRP A 74 1.90 0.13 0.27
N PHE A 75 1.22 1.24 0.04
CA PHE A 75 1.74 2.35 -0.76
C PHE A 75 1.71 3.68 -0.02
N SER A 76 0.80 3.84 0.95
CA SER A 76 0.66 5.08 1.71
C SER A 76 0.15 4.82 3.12
N ILE A 77 0.50 5.68 4.05
CA ILE A 77 -0.06 5.70 5.40
C ILE A 77 -0.29 7.14 5.87
N GLN A 78 -1.41 7.39 6.53
CA GLN A 78 -1.69 8.68 7.16
C GLN A 78 -2.33 8.50 8.52
N GLU A 79 -1.92 9.34 9.47
CA GLU A 79 -2.45 9.37 10.83
C GLU A 79 -3.69 10.29 10.96
N GLY A 80 -4.52 10.02 11.96
CA GLY A 80 -5.63 10.86 12.40
C GLY A 80 -6.41 10.19 13.52
N ASP A 81 -7.03 10.97 14.40
CA ASP A 81 -8.00 10.49 15.40
C ASP A 81 -9.37 10.37 14.69
N PHE A 82 -9.67 9.19 14.13
CA PHE A 82 -10.82 8.99 13.24
C PHE A 82 -12.09 8.59 13.99
N ASP A 83 -11.96 8.12 15.23
CA ASP A 83 -13.09 7.76 16.10
C ASP A 83 -13.29 8.71 17.30
N GLU A 84 -12.49 9.78 17.38
CA GLU A 84 -12.56 10.85 18.38
C GLU A 84 -12.35 10.38 19.83
N ASP A 85 -11.61 9.28 20.02
CA ASP A 85 -11.30 8.75 21.34
C ASP A 85 -10.04 9.38 21.98
N GLY A 86 -9.26 10.10 21.17
CA GLY A 86 -8.11 10.87 21.56
C GLY A 86 -6.77 10.14 21.44
N ASP A 87 -6.76 8.89 20.97
CA ASP A 87 -5.56 8.23 20.50
C ASP A 87 -5.38 8.38 18.97
N MET A 88 -4.21 8.00 18.46
CA MET A 88 -3.89 8.18 17.04
C MET A 88 -4.11 6.89 16.26
N ASP A 89 -5.00 6.95 15.27
CA ASP A 89 -5.25 5.89 14.32
C ASP A 89 -4.58 6.13 12.97
N TYR A 90 -4.74 5.17 12.04
CA TYR A 90 -4.11 5.23 10.73
C TYR A 90 -5.00 4.74 9.59
N ILE A 91 -4.88 5.38 8.43
CA ILE A 91 -5.35 4.85 7.16
C ILE A 91 -4.15 4.33 6.38
N ALA A 92 -4.19 3.05 6.01
CA ALA A 92 -3.16 2.42 5.18
C ALA A 92 -3.71 2.07 3.79
N GLY A 93 -3.10 2.66 2.76
CA GLY A 93 -3.41 2.41 1.36
C GLY A 93 -2.67 1.17 0.86
N ASN A 94 -3.40 0.20 0.32
CA ASN A 94 -2.88 -1.04 -0.26
C ASN A 94 -3.21 -1.12 -1.76
N LEU A 95 -2.93 -2.25 -2.41
CA LEU A 95 -3.25 -2.54 -3.82
C LEU A 95 -4.76 -2.51 -4.14
N GLY A 96 -5.60 -2.78 -3.15
CA GLY A 96 -7.05 -2.88 -3.31
C GLY A 96 -7.49 -4.29 -3.71
N LEU A 97 -8.75 -4.61 -3.40
CA LEU A 97 -9.33 -5.93 -3.65
C LEU A 97 -9.78 -6.15 -5.10
N ASN A 98 -9.85 -5.10 -5.92
CA ASN A 98 -10.27 -5.16 -7.32
C ASN A 98 -9.09 -5.32 -8.29
N TYR A 99 -8.19 -6.25 -8.00
CA TYR A 99 -7.07 -6.55 -8.90
C TYR A 99 -7.06 -8.01 -9.37
N LYS A 100 -6.20 -8.32 -10.36
CA LYS A 100 -6.04 -9.69 -10.89
C LYS A 100 -5.66 -10.67 -9.77
N TYR A 101 -4.86 -10.21 -8.82
CA TYR A 101 -4.44 -11.01 -7.67
C TYR A 101 -5.53 -11.05 -6.63
N LYS A 102 -5.69 -12.22 -6.01
CA LYS A 102 -6.55 -12.44 -4.86
C LYS A 102 -5.70 -13.10 -3.79
N ALA A 103 -5.88 -12.61 -2.57
CA ALA A 103 -5.25 -13.17 -1.38
C ALA A 103 -6.30 -13.19 -0.26
N ASN A 104 -6.25 -14.24 0.54
CA ASN A 104 -6.98 -14.36 1.81
C ASN A 104 -6.14 -15.22 2.78
N GLN A 105 -6.59 -15.36 4.02
CA GLN A 105 -5.86 -16.14 5.04
C GLN A 105 -5.59 -17.60 4.67
N LYS A 106 -6.38 -18.21 3.76
CA LYS A 106 -6.19 -19.60 3.31
C LYS A 106 -5.40 -19.71 2.01
N GLU A 107 -5.49 -18.67 1.18
CA GLU A 107 -5.00 -18.66 -0.19
C GLU A 107 -4.20 -17.36 -0.37
N SER A 108 -2.91 -17.43 -0.06
CA SER A 108 -2.00 -16.28 -0.09
C SER A 108 -1.52 -15.93 -1.51
N PHE A 109 -1.00 -14.74 -1.68
CA PHE A 109 -0.18 -14.38 -2.83
C PHE A 109 1.28 -14.36 -2.39
N ASP A 110 2.14 -15.07 -3.10
CA ASP A 110 3.50 -15.36 -2.62
C ASP A 110 4.56 -14.86 -3.61
N ILE A 111 5.71 -14.46 -3.08
CA ILE A 111 6.93 -14.18 -3.83
C ILE A 111 8.07 -15.06 -3.32
N TYR A 112 8.79 -15.67 -4.25
CA TYR A 112 9.99 -16.45 -3.99
C TYR A 112 11.16 -15.82 -4.73
N TYR A 113 12.30 -15.69 -4.05
CA TYR A 113 13.53 -15.17 -4.62
C TYR A 113 14.68 -16.17 -4.43
N ASN A 114 15.15 -16.74 -5.53
CA ASN A 114 16.21 -17.75 -5.56
C ASN A 114 16.81 -17.90 -6.98
N ASP A 115 18.00 -18.49 -7.10
CA ASP A 115 18.63 -18.85 -8.38
C ASP A 115 18.05 -20.18 -8.91
N PHE A 116 16.81 -20.13 -9.38
CA PHE A 116 16.06 -21.32 -9.79
C PHE A 116 16.65 -22.01 -11.03
N ASP A 117 17.32 -21.28 -11.93
CA ASP A 117 17.94 -21.83 -13.13
C ASP A 117 19.44 -22.12 -13.02
N ARG A 118 20.04 -21.83 -11.86
CA ARG A 118 21.48 -21.98 -11.57
C ARG A 118 22.35 -21.13 -12.50
N SER A 119 21.87 -19.97 -12.90
CA SER A 119 22.61 -19.00 -13.70
C SER A 119 23.65 -18.22 -12.89
N GLY A 120 23.58 -18.28 -11.55
CA GLY A 120 24.36 -17.43 -10.64
C GLY A 120 23.69 -16.07 -10.40
N THR A 121 22.47 -15.86 -10.90
CA THR A 121 21.64 -14.69 -10.61
C THR A 121 20.29 -15.14 -10.10
N SER A 122 19.80 -14.51 -9.03
CA SER A 122 18.51 -14.87 -8.45
C SER A 122 17.34 -14.34 -9.29
N ASP A 123 16.31 -15.17 -9.42
CA ASP A 123 15.04 -14.90 -10.09
C ASP A 123 13.93 -14.62 -9.08
N ILE A 124 12.89 -13.91 -9.54
CA ILE A 124 11.64 -13.70 -8.80
C ILE A 124 10.54 -14.59 -9.39
N VAL A 125 9.90 -15.37 -8.52
CA VAL A 125 8.75 -16.19 -8.85
C VAL A 125 7.56 -15.73 -8.02
N LEU A 126 6.50 -15.28 -8.70
CA LEU A 126 5.22 -14.96 -8.06
C LEU A 126 4.27 -16.14 -8.18
N SER A 127 3.46 -16.37 -7.15
CA SER A 127 2.45 -17.43 -7.16
C SER A 127 1.12 -17.00 -6.55
N TYR A 128 0.05 -17.63 -7.00
CA TYR A 128 -1.30 -17.41 -6.51
C TYR A 128 -2.03 -18.74 -6.34
N PHE A 129 -3.07 -18.77 -5.51
CA PHE A 129 -3.92 -19.94 -5.38
C PHE A 129 -5.07 -19.93 -6.38
N ASN A 130 -5.41 -21.11 -6.88
CA ASN A 130 -6.63 -21.36 -7.63
C ASN A 130 -7.17 -22.75 -7.27
N GLY A 131 -8.36 -22.81 -6.69
CA GLY A 131 -8.97 -24.08 -6.27
C GLY A 131 -8.13 -24.85 -5.25
N GLY A 132 -7.51 -24.14 -4.29
CA GLY A 132 -6.70 -24.73 -3.22
C GLY A 132 -5.30 -25.22 -3.63
N LYS A 133 -4.85 -24.94 -4.85
CA LYS A 133 -3.48 -25.24 -5.31
C LYS A 133 -2.74 -23.96 -5.70
N LYS A 134 -1.43 -23.93 -5.45
CA LYS A 134 -0.54 -22.83 -5.87
C LYS A 134 -0.11 -22.99 -7.32
N TYR A 135 -0.19 -21.91 -8.08
CA TYR A 135 0.23 -21.82 -9.48
C TYR A 135 1.18 -20.65 -9.68
N PRO A 136 2.16 -20.76 -10.59
CA PRO A 136 2.99 -19.63 -10.96
C PRO A 136 2.15 -18.56 -11.65
N LEU A 137 2.39 -17.30 -11.30
CA LEU A 137 1.68 -16.18 -11.92
C LEU A 137 2.12 -15.96 -13.37
N ARG A 138 3.42 -16.09 -13.64
CA ARG A 138 3.99 -15.85 -14.98
C ARG A 138 3.74 -17.03 -15.91
N GLY A 139 3.25 -16.73 -17.10
CA GLY A 139 3.09 -17.68 -18.18
C GLY A 139 4.40 -18.32 -18.63
N ARG A 140 4.26 -19.44 -19.36
CA ARG A 140 5.37 -20.29 -19.83
C ARG A 140 6.46 -19.51 -20.57
N GLU A 141 6.09 -18.53 -21.39
CA GLU A 141 7.07 -17.75 -22.18
C GLU A 141 8.04 -17.00 -21.29
N CYS A 142 7.54 -16.19 -20.36
CA CYS A 142 8.37 -15.42 -19.44
C CYS A 142 9.20 -16.34 -18.54
N SER A 143 8.57 -17.36 -17.95
CA SER A 143 9.24 -18.33 -17.08
C SER A 143 10.34 -19.10 -17.83
N SER A 144 10.13 -19.41 -19.12
CA SER A 144 11.11 -20.13 -19.94
C SER A 144 12.22 -19.28 -20.55
N GLN A 145 12.04 -17.95 -20.59
CA GLN A 145 13.08 -16.99 -20.93
C GLN A 145 14.06 -16.82 -19.77
N GLN A 146 13.54 -16.79 -18.54
CA GLN A 146 14.34 -16.78 -17.32
C GLN A 146 14.96 -18.16 -17.09
N MET A 147 14.21 -19.26 -17.32
CA MET A 147 14.70 -20.62 -17.08
C MET A 147 14.56 -21.52 -18.32
N PRO A 148 15.62 -21.68 -19.15
CA PRO A 148 15.55 -22.48 -20.38
C PRO A 148 15.16 -23.95 -20.17
N GLY A 149 15.40 -24.50 -18.97
CA GLY A 149 15.00 -25.85 -18.56
C GLY A 149 13.48 -26.10 -18.60
N ILE A 150 12.66 -25.06 -18.38
CA ILE A 150 11.20 -25.14 -18.43
C ILE A 150 10.71 -25.53 -19.83
N LYS A 151 11.41 -25.11 -20.91
CA LYS A 151 11.05 -25.51 -22.29
C LYS A 151 11.19 -27.00 -22.53
N LYS A 152 12.11 -27.66 -21.81
CA LYS A 152 12.33 -29.11 -21.90
C LYS A 152 11.34 -29.90 -21.04
N LYS A 153 10.91 -29.33 -19.91
CA LYS A 153 9.98 -29.97 -18.97
C LYS A 153 8.52 -29.87 -19.42
N PHE A 154 8.14 -28.76 -20.06
CA PHE A 154 6.80 -28.52 -20.58
C PHE A 154 6.89 -28.16 -22.06
N GLU A 155 6.45 -29.07 -22.94
CA GLU A 155 6.57 -28.92 -24.40
C GLU A 155 5.49 -28.00 -25.01
N ASP A 156 4.34 -27.86 -24.36
CA ASP A 156 3.23 -27.00 -24.79
C ASP A 156 2.70 -26.08 -23.66
N TYR A 157 1.88 -25.08 -24.01
CA TYR A 157 1.30 -24.15 -23.04
C TYR A 157 0.22 -24.81 -22.18
N ALA A 158 -0.43 -25.86 -22.69
CA ALA A 158 -1.48 -26.56 -21.98
C ALA A 158 -0.93 -27.29 -20.74
N SER A 159 0.16 -28.03 -20.92
CA SER A 159 0.86 -28.75 -19.84
C SER A 159 1.43 -27.81 -18.78
N PHE A 160 1.95 -26.62 -19.17
CA PHE A 160 2.38 -25.60 -18.22
C PHE A 160 1.20 -24.94 -17.49
N SER A 161 0.08 -24.68 -18.16
CA SER A 161 -1.08 -24.00 -17.56
C SER A 161 -1.73 -24.77 -16.41
N THR A 162 -1.54 -26.09 -16.37
CA THR A 162 -2.05 -26.97 -15.31
C THR A 162 -1.00 -27.36 -14.28
N ALA A 163 0.27 -26.99 -14.51
CA ALA A 163 1.37 -27.32 -13.62
C ALA A 163 1.31 -26.45 -12.35
N THR A 164 1.38 -27.10 -11.19
CA THR A 164 1.47 -26.38 -9.92
C THR A 164 2.83 -25.69 -9.78
N LEU A 165 2.95 -24.80 -8.80
CA LEU A 165 4.22 -24.13 -8.51
C LEU A 165 5.35 -25.14 -8.25
N GLU A 166 5.09 -26.17 -7.47
CA GLU A 166 6.02 -27.26 -7.16
C GLU A 166 6.38 -28.08 -8.41
N ASP A 167 5.41 -28.34 -9.29
CA ASP A 167 5.68 -29.02 -10.56
C ASP A 167 6.66 -28.23 -11.43
N VAL A 168 6.68 -26.90 -11.33
CA VAL A 168 7.58 -26.05 -12.13
C VAL A 168 8.94 -25.89 -11.44
N TYR A 169 8.97 -25.49 -10.17
CA TYR A 169 10.19 -25.04 -9.48
C TYR A 169 10.78 -26.05 -8.49
N THR A 170 10.07 -27.14 -8.19
CA THR A 170 10.40 -28.15 -7.16
C THR A 170 10.35 -27.64 -5.73
N GLU A 171 9.95 -28.50 -4.80
CA GLU A 171 9.81 -28.18 -3.36
C GLU A 171 11.13 -27.70 -2.74
N GLU A 172 12.24 -28.39 -3.03
CA GLU A 172 13.59 -28.06 -2.53
C GLU A 172 13.96 -26.59 -2.80
N TYR A 173 13.81 -26.11 -4.03
CA TYR A 173 14.15 -24.72 -4.36
C TYR A 173 13.20 -23.70 -3.72
N LEU A 174 11.92 -24.05 -3.58
CA LEU A 174 10.93 -23.17 -2.96
C LEU A 174 11.20 -23.03 -1.46
N GLU A 175 11.58 -24.11 -0.78
CA GLU A 175 11.97 -24.09 0.65
C GLU A 175 13.28 -23.33 0.91
N GLU A 176 14.23 -23.37 -0.02
CA GLU A 176 15.48 -22.62 0.07
C GLU A 176 15.35 -21.13 -0.33
N SER A 177 14.19 -20.71 -0.83
CA SER A 177 13.98 -19.35 -1.32
C SER A 177 13.77 -18.35 -0.18
N LEU A 178 14.19 -17.09 -0.41
CA LEU A 178 13.60 -15.99 0.34
C LEU A 178 12.13 -15.89 -0.06
N HIS A 179 11.22 -15.99 0.91
CA HIS A 179 9.79 -16.17 0.68
C HIS A 179 8.97 -15.18 1.51
N TYR A 180 8.08 -14.43 0.85
CA TYR A 180 7.08 -13.60 1.51
C TYR A 180 5.68 -13.96 1.02
N GLN A 181 4.69 -13.73 1.88
CA GLN A 181 3.29 -14.06 1.64
C GLN A 181 2.39 -12.90 2.01
N ILE A 182 1.40 -12.64 1.17
CA ILE A 182 0.35 -11.65 1.39
C ILE A 182 -0.97 -12.41 1.55
N THR A 183 -1.70 -12.08 2.59
CA THR A 183 -3.02 -12.68 2.89
C THR A 183 -4.16 -11.70 2.70
N SER A 184 -3.87 -10.42 2.40
CA SER A 184 -4.89 -9.42 2.05
C SER A 184 -4.27 -8.27 1.28
N PHE A 185 -5.01 -7.78 0.28
CA PHE A 185 -4.70 -6.54 -0.45
C PHE A 185 -5.63 -5.39 -0.06
N ALA A 186 -6.43 -5.55 1.00
CA ALA A 186 -7.36 -4.51 1.41
C ALA A 186 -6.61 -3.28 1.92
N SER A 187 -7.03 -2.10 1.46
CA SER A 187 -6.74 -0.84 2.16
C SER A 187 -7.57 -0.80 3.44
N ILE A 188 -7.01 -0.29 4.53
CA ILE A 188 -7.63 -0.40 5.86
C ILE A 188 -7.60 0.92 6.63
N TYR A 189 -8.57 1.04 7.53
CA TYR A 189 -8.47 1.80 8.76
C TYR A 189 -7.85 0.89 9.83
N LEU A 190 -6.79 1.36 10.46
CA LEU A 190 -6.08 0.71 11.55
C LEU A 190 -6.40 1.51 12.82
N GLU A 191 -7.42 1.04 13.53
CA GLU A 191 -7.88 1.60 14.80
C GLU A 191 -6.84 1.29 15.87
N ASN A 192 -6.40 2.29 16.60
CA ASN A 192 -5.68 2.11 17.83
C ASN A 192 -6.71 1.98 18.96
N THR A 193 -6.49 1.02 19.86
CA THR A 193 -7.43 0.68 20.93
C THR A 193 -6.86 1.00 22.30
N GLY A 194 -5.80 1.82 22.34
CA GLY A 194 -4.90 2.05 23.47
C GLY A 194 -3.98 0.87 23.83
N ASP A 195 -4.49 -0.37 23.80
CA ASP A 195 -3.72 -1.58 24.16
C ASP A 195 -3.22 -2.37 22.93
N GLY A 196 -3.65 -1.99 21.73
CA GLY A 196 -3.29 -2.66 20.47
C GLY A 196 -3.97 -2.05 19.27
N PHE A 197 -3.98 -2.78 18.15
CA PHE A 197 -4.56 -2.29 16.89
C PHE A 197 -5.60 -3.25 16.31
N GLU A 198 -6.71 -2.69 15.85
CA GLU A 198 -7.74 -3.40 15.08
C GLU A 198 -7.74 -2.97 13.61
N ARG A 199 -8.03 -3.92 12.72
CA ARG A 199 -7.93 -3.72 11.27
C ARG A 199 -9.30 -3.77 10.62
N HIS A 200 -9.74 -2.64 10.08
CA HIS A 200 -11.03 -2.48 9.44
C HIS A 200 -10.87 -2.20 7.95
N PRO A 201 -11.34 -3.08 7.05
CA PRO A 201 -11.31 -2.79 5.62
C PRO A 201 -12.09 -1.51 5.29
N LEU A 202 -11.47 -0.61 4.52
CA LEU A 202 -12.18 0.54 3.96
C LEU A 202 -13.32 0.08 3.03
N PRO A 203 -14.36 0.92 2.81
CA PRO A 203 -15.50 0.60 1.96
C PRO A 203 -15.09 0.08 0.57
N ASN A 204 -15.93 -0.75 -0.05
CA ASN A 204 -15.66 -1.37 -1.35
C ASN A 204 -15.20 -0.38 -2.44
N MET A 205 -15.70 0.85 -2.42
CA MET A 205 -15.29 1.92 -3.35
C MET A 205 -13.81 2.30 -3.23
N ALA A 206 -13.25 2.24 -2.01
CA ALA A 206 -11.83 2.47 -1.75
C ALA A 206 -10.94 1.27 -2.14
N GLN A 207 -11.54 0.11 -2.39
CA GLN A 207 -10.83 -1.13 -2.78
C GLN A 207 -10.72 -1.30 -4.29
N LEU A 208 -11.22 -0.34 -5.09
CA LEU A 208 -11.29 -0.46 -6.54
C LEU A 208 -9.93 -0.40 -7.22
N SER A 209 -8.92 0.22 -6.59
CA SER A 209 -7.56 0.32 -7.10
C SER A 209 -6.57 0.53 -5.95
N SER A 210 -5.28 0.67 -6.28
CA SER A 210 -4.28 1.01 -5.29
C SER A 210 -4.51 2.43 -4.76
N ILE A 211 -4.31 2.62 -3.45
CA ILE A 211 -4.30 3.94 -2.82
C ILE A 211 -2.85 4.33 -2.61
N ASN A 212 -2.36 5.28 -3.39
CA ASN A 212 -0.96 5.72 -3.36
C ASN A 212 -0.76 7.01 -2.55
N GLN A 213 -1.83 7.76 -2.28
CA GLN A 213 -1.79 8.92 -1.42
C GLN A 213 -3.15 9.17 -0.78
N ILE A 214 -3.12 9.62 0.47
CA ILE A 214 -4.27 9.95 1.31
C ILE A 214 -4.08 11.38 1.80
N LEU A 215 -5.09 12.25 1.65
CA LEU A 215 -5.16 13.51 2.39
C LEU A 215 -6.23 13.40 3.45
N VAL A 216 -5.87 13.77 4.66
CA VAL A 216 -6.75 13.82 5.83
C VAL A 216 -7.06 15.28 6.17
N ASP A 217 -8.33 15.63 6.28
CA ASP A 217 -8.81 16.96 6.70
C ASP A 217 -10.31 16.91 6.97
N ASP A 218 -10.82 17.87 7.75
CA ASP A 218 -12.26 18.12 7.82
C ASP A 218 -12.71 18.93 6.57
N PHE A 219 -13.00 18.22 5.47
CA PHE A 219 -13.29 18.86 4.18
C PHE A 219 -14.71 19.42 4.13
N ASN A 220 -15.67 18.78 4.80
CA ASN A 220 -17.08 19.21 4.83
C ASN A 220 -17.41 20.18 5.99
N LYS A 221 -16.50 20.34 6.97
CA LYS A 221 -16.63 21.19 8.17
C LYS A 221 -17.64 20.68 9.19
N ASP A 222 -17.81 19.36 9.30
CA ASP A 222 -18.65 18.73 10.32
C ASP A 222 -17.89 18.37 11.60
N LEU A 223 -16.59 18.69 11.65
CA LEU A 223 -15.64 18.40 12.73
C LEU A 223 -15.10 16.97 12.76
N HIS A 224 -15.48 16.12 11.79
CA HIS A 224 -14.93 14.78 11.63
C HIS A 224 -13.83 14.79 10.55
N LEU A 225 -12.81 13.95 10.74
CA LEU A 225 -11.75 13.81 9.75
C LEU A 225 -12.25 13.02 8.54
N ASP A 226 -12.15 13.63 7.37
CA ASP A 226 -12.47 13.01 6.09
C ASP A 226 -11.20 12.62 5.33
N LEU A 227 -11.35 11.79 4.28
CA LEU A 227 -10.25 11.36 3.42
C LEU A 227 -10.48 11.73 1.96
N LEU A 228 -9.42 12.22 1.29
CA LEU A 228 -9.30 12.16 -0.16
C LEU A 228 -8.25 11.14 -0.53
N ILE A 229 -8.63 10.12 -1.28
CA ILE A 229 -7.73 9.05 -1.70
C ILE A 229 -7.54 9.08 -3.22
N VAL A 230 -6.32 8.81 -3.66
CA VAL A 230 -5.94 8.72 -5.07
C VAL A 230 -4.95 7.58 -5.28
N GLY A 231 -4.81 7.12 -6.52
CA GLY A 231 -3.78 6.13 -6.83
C GLY A 231 -3.93 5.62 -8.26
N ASN A 232 -3.89 4.29 -8.40
CA ASN A 232 -3.62 3.51 -9.61
C ASN A 232 -2.17 3.01 -9.73
N LEU A 233 -2.05 1.86 -10.38
CA LEU A 233 -0.80 1.19 -10.70
C LEU A 233 -0.82 0.77 -12.17
N TYR A 234 -0.23 1.61 -13.02
CA TYR A 234 -0.14 1.33 -14.46
C TYR A 234 1.05 0.45 -14.83
N SER A 235 2.07 0.43 -13.97
CA SER A 235 3.25 -0.42 -14.13
C SER A 235 2.96 -1.77 -13.50
N SER A 236 2.51 -2.72 -14.32
CA SER A 236 2.25 -4.10 -13.96
C SER A 236 3.05 -5.03 -14.88
N GLU A 237 3.16 -6.31 -14.53
CA GLU A 237 3.77 -7.30 -15.40
C GLU A 237 3.00 -7.40 -16.71
N VAL A 238 3.68 -7.86 -17.76
CA VAL A 238 3.16 -7.90 -19.14
C VAL A 238 1.80 -8.64 -19.24
N GLU A 239 1.59 -9.66 -18.42
CA GLU A 239 0.36 -10.48 -18.41
C GLU A 239 -0.67 -10.02 -17.35
N THR A 240 -0.39 -8.94 -16.62
CA THR A 240 -1.26 -8.37 -15.60
C THR A 240 -1.87 -7.07 -16.12
N PRO A 241 -3.21 -6.94 -16.18
CA PRO A 241 -3.85 -5.67 -16.51
C PRO A 241 -3.45 -4.55 -15.55
N ARG A 242 -3.57 -3.31 -15.99
CA ARG A 242 -3.34 -2.14 -15.14
C ARG A 242 -4.36 -2.09 -14.01
N ASN A 243 -3.95 -1.57 -12.86
CA ASN A 243 -4.87 -1.19 -11.80
C ASN A 243 -5.28 0.26 -12.03
N ASP A 244 -6.31 0.51 -12.83
CA ASP A 244 -6.63 1.83 -13.38
C ASP A 244 -8.06 2.32 -13.07
N ALA A 245 -8.71 1.72 -12.08
CA ALA A 245 -10.10 2.03 -11.74
C ALA A 245 -10.28 3.28 -10.86
N SER A 246 -9.21 3.81 -10.25
CA SER A 246 -9.31 5.03 -9.42
C SER A 246 -9.44 6.27 -10.29
N ASN A 247 -10.40 7.13 -9.92
CA ASN A 247 -10.53 8.49 -10.44
C ASN A 247 -10.43 9.53 -9.31
N GLY A 248 -9.85 9.13 -8.16
CA GLY A 248 -10.02 9.82 -6.89
C GLY A 248 -11.34 9.45 -6.21
N LEU A 249 -11.32 9.39 -4.87
CA LEU A 249 -12.51 9.17 -4.05
C LEU A 249 -12.46 10.08 -2.82
N TYR A 250 -13.60 10.67 -2.48
CA TYR A 250 -13.82 11.37 -1.23
C TYR A 250 -14.56 10.44 -0.28
N LEU A 251 -14.11 10.35 0.97
CA LEU A 251 -14.69 9.53 2.03
C LEU A 251 -15.02 10.46 3.19
N ILE A 252 -16.30 10.55 3.55
CA ILE A 252 -16.75 11.33 4.70
C ILE A 252 -16.57 10.50 5.96
N GLY A 253 -15.86 11.03 6.95
CA GLY A 253 -15.71 10.40 8.26
C GLY A 253 -16.98 10.57 9.11
N ASP A 254 -17.30 9.60 9.95
CA ASP A 254 -18.44 9.68 10.88
C ASP A 254 -18.05 9.96 12.34
N GLY A 255 -16.76 10.19 12.59
CA GLY A 255 -16.18 10.39 13.92
C GLY A 255 -16.24 9.14 14.80
N LYS A 256 -16.34 7.95 14.20
CA LYS A 256 -16.36 6.64 14.88
C LYS A 256 -15.54 5.59 14.12
N GLY A 257 -14.57 6.04 13.31
CA GLY A 257 -13.78 5.19 12.40
C GLY A 257 -14.53 4.72 11.16
N GLY A 258 -15.77 5.17 10.93
CA GLY A 258 -16.57 4.86 9.75
C GLY A 258 -16.35 5.87 8.62
N PHE A 259 -16.36 5.38 7.38
CA PHE A 259 -16.15 6.20 6.19
C PHE A 259 -17.23 5.95 5.13
N GLU A 260 -17.94 7.00 4.71
CA GLU A 260 -18.95 6.93 3.65
C GLU A 260 -18.38 7.44 2.31
N PRO A 261 -18.35 6.62 1.24
CA PRO A 261 -17.81 7.04 -0.04
C PRO A 261 -18.73 8.00 -0.78
N VAL A 262 -18.18 9.15 -1.17
CA VAL A 262 -18.83 10.15 -2.03
C VAL A 262 -18.21 10.08 -3.42
N THR A 263 -19.06 9.87 -4.42
CA THR A 263 -18.59 9.69 -5.80
C THR A 263 -17.95 10.96 -6.36
N ASN A 264 -17.15 10.81 -7.42
CA ASN A 264 -16.59 11.95 -8.16
C ASN A 264 -17.66 12.88 -8.76
N PHE A 265 -18.84 12.34 -9.09
CA PHE A 265 -19.96 13.11 -9.62
C PHE A 265 -20.55 14.07 -8.58
N GLU A 266 -20.62 13.62 -7.32
CA GLU A 266 -21.19 14.40 -6.21
C GLU A 266 -20.13 15.32 -5.58
N SER A 267 -18.94 14.78 -5.29
CA SER A 267 -17.85 15.56 -4.68
C SER A 267 -17.25 16.56 -5.66
N GLY A 268 -17.20 16.24 -6.95
CA GLY A 268 -16.45 16.97 -7.98
C GLY A 268 -14.94 16.69 -7.98
N LEU A 269 -14.46 15.78 -7.11
CA LEU A 269 -13.09 15.27 -7.14
C LEU A 269 -12.89 14.40 -8.37
N PHE A 270 -12.00 14.80 -9.28
CA PHE A 270 -11.65 14.00 -10.45
C PHE A 270 -10.14 14.03 -10.70
N ALA A 271 -9.49 12.93 -10.34
CA ALA A 271 -8.05 12.69 -10.45
C ALA A 271 -7.79 11.35 -11.15
N PRO A 272 -8.10 11.21 -12.46
CA PRO A 272 -7.82 9.99 -13.23
C PRO A 272 -6.32 9.87 -13.55
N GLY A 273 -5.89 8.70 -14.04
CA GLY A 273 -4.51 8.47 -14.46
C GLY A 273 -3.69 7.73 -13.42
N ASP A 274 -2.39 7.57 -13.67
CA ASP A 274 -1.45 6.93 -12.72
C ASP A 274 -1.02 7.95 -11.65
N VAL A 275 -1.92 8.26 -10.71
CA VAL A 275 -1.68 9.27 -9.66
C VAL A 275 -0.70 8.70 -8.64
N LYS A 276 0.38 9.42 -8.37
CA LYS A 276 1.44 8.98 -7.44
C LYS A 276 1.50 9.79 -6.16
N ASP A 277 1.02 11.03 -6.19
CA ASP A 277 1.05 11.89 -5.02
C ASP A 277 -0.02 12.99 -5.13
N MET A 278 -0.37 13.56 -3.99
CA MET A 278 -1.36 14.61 -3.82
C MET A 278 -0.99 15.46 -2.61
N GLY A 279 -1.02 16.78 -2.76
CA GLY A 279 -0.64 17.71 -1.69
C GLY A 279 -1.49 18.97 -1.69
N ARG A 280 -1.63 19.61 -0.53
CA ARG A 280 -2.38 20.86 -0.38
C ARG A 280 -1.50 22.07 -0.67
N ILE A 281 -2.05 23.07 -1.36
CA ILE A 281 -1.39 24.34 -1.60
C ILE A 281 -2.39 25.50 -1.51
N SER A 282 -1.94 26.64 -0.98
CA SER A 282 -2.72 27.89 -1.00
C SER A 282 -2.16 28.86 -2.03
N ILE A 283 -3.01 29.31 -2.95
CA ILE A 283 -2.63 30.30 -3.97
C ILE A 283 -3.50 31.54 -3.75
N LYS A 284 -2.88 32.63 -3.31
CA LYS A 284 -3.57 33.90 -2.97
C LYS A 284 -4.71 33.71 -1.97
N GLY A 285 -4.52 32.84 -0.98
CA GLY A 285 -5.51 32.54 0.06
C GLY A 285 -6.60 31.56 -0.35
N GLN A 286 -6.62 31.09 -1.60
CA GLN A 286 -7.54 30.05 -2.05
C GLN A 286 -6.87 28.67 -1.90
N PRO A 287 -7.51 27.70 -1.20
CA PRO A 287 -7.00 26.34 -1.13
C PRO A 287 -7.17 25.57 -2.43
N TYR A 288 -6.15 24.79 -2.76
CA TYR A 288 -6.10 23.86 -3.87
C TYR A 288 -5.44 22.55 -3.44
N ILE A 289 -5.72 21.52 -4.21
CA ILE A 289 -5.05 20.24 -4.17
C ILE A 289 -4.23 20.11 -5.44
N LEU A 290 -2.95 19.85 -5.29
CA LEU A 290 -2.02 19.52 -6.36
C LEU A 290 -1.98 18.00 -6.51
N VAL A 291 -2.17 17.49 -7.71
CA VAL A 291 -2.18 16.05 -8.00
C VAL A 291 -1.05 15.74 -8.97
N ALA A 292 -0.09 14.92 -8.55
CA ALA A 292 1.05 14.48 -9.34
C ALA A 292 0.77 13.13 -9.98
N LYS A 293 0.98 13.05 -11.29
CA LYS A 293 0.69 11.87 -12.10
C LYS A 293 1.95 11.43 -12.82
N ASN A 294 2.18 10.13 -12.86
CA ASN A 294 3.27 9.58 -13.65
C ASN A 294 3.00 9.82 -15.14
N SER A 295 3.99 10.40 -15.83
CA SER A 295 3.97 10.63 -17.28
C SER A 295 2.79 11.49 -17.78
N ASP A 296 2.24 12.36 -16.93
CA ASP A 296 1.17 13.30 -17.27
C ASP A 296 1.39 14.65 -16.57
N TYR A 297 0.57 15.65 -16.90
CA TYR A 297 0.63 16.96 -16.27
C TYR A 297 0.17 16.93 -14.82
N VAL A 298 0.83 17.74 -14.00
CA VAL A 298 0.35 18.04 -12.65
C VAL A 298 -1.00 18.76 -12.76
N GLN A 299 -2.00 18.22 -12.05
CA GLN A 299 -3.35 18.77 -12.04
C GLN A 299 -3.57 19.60 -10.77
N LEU A 300 -4.33 20.69 -10.89
CA LEU A 300 -4.73 21.53 -9.76
C LEU A 300 -6.25 21.46 -9.58
N ILE A 301 -6.71 20.99 -8.44
CA ILE A 301 -8.13 20.91 -8.08
C ILE A 301 -8.42 22.01 -7.06
N LYS A 302 -9.42 22.84 -7.33
CA LYS A 302 -9.81 23.91 -6.40
C LYS A 302 -10.70 23.33 -5.33
N VAL A 303 -10.38 23.61 -4.06
CA VAL A 303 -11.26 23.26 -2.94
C VAL A 303 -12.20 24.44 -2.73
N ASN A 304 -13.50 24.29 -3.02
CA ASN A 304 -14.45 25.36 -2.68
C ASN A 304 -14.87 25.20 -1.23
N SER A 305 -14.62 26.24 -0.45
CA SER A 305 -15.23 26.38 0.86
C SER A 305 -16.65 26.94 0.68
N SER A 306 -17.61 26.10 0.30
CA SER A 306 -19.03 26.38 0.53
C SER A 306 -19.53 25.50 1.65
N GLU A 307 -20.41 26.02 2.52
CA GLU A 307 -21.17 25.27 3.55
C GLU A 307 -22.11 24.19 2.95
N LYS A 308 -21.88 23.82 1.68
CA LYS A 308 -22.57 22.80 0.90
C LYS A 308 -21.56 22.16 -0.05
N ASN A 309 -21.20 20.92 0.25
CA ASN A 309 -20.61 19.83 -0.53
C ASN A 309 -20.34 20.04 -2.04
N GLU A 310 -19.48 20.95 -2.46
CA GLU A 310 -19.08 21.05 -3.88
C GLU A 310 -17.58 21.34 -4.07
N VAL A 311 -16.75 20.30 -4.15
CA VAL A 311 -15.33 20.43 -4.56
C VAL A 311 -15.26 20.44 -6.09
N ALA A 312 -15.33 21.63 -6.71
CA ALA A 312 -15.30 21.71 -8.18
C ALA A 312 -13.87 21.65 -8.76
N ALA A 313 -13.55 20.60 -9.52
CA ALA A 313 -12.36 20.57 -10.37
C ALA A 313 -12.47 21.58 -11.54
N LEU A 314 -11.55 22.55 -11.63
CA LEU A 314 -11.43 23.43 -12.79
C LEU A 314 -10.45 22.82 -13.81
N HIS A 315 -10.96 22.37 -14.96
CA HIS A 315 -10.13 22.04 -16.12
C HIS A 315 -9.47 23.30 -16.69
N ARG A 316 -8.15 23.26 -16.92
CA ARG A 316 -7.49 24.18 -17.85
C ARG A 316 -7.42 23.54 -19.23
N LYS A 317 -7.81 24.34 -20.25
CA LYS A 317 -7.58 24.08 -21.67
C LYS A 317 -6.09 24.02 -22.00
#